data_AF-A0AAV4UHQ0-F1
#
_entry.id   AF-A0AAV4UHQ0-F1
#
_cell.length_a   1.000
_cell.length_b   1.000
_cell.length_c   1.000
_cell.angle_alpha   90.00
_cell.angle_beta   90.00
_cell.angle_gamma   90.00
#
_symmetry.space_group_name_H-M   'P 1'
#
loop_
_entity.id
_entity.type
_entity.pdbx_description
1 polymer ?
#
loop_
_entity_poly.entity_id
_entity_poly.type
_entity_poly.pdbx_seq_one_letter_code
_entity_poly.pdbx_strand_id
1 'polypeptide(L)'
;MGADQRATCCLCCRRGVVSVRSNLERSAYCCGESIRLKADIDNQSDEVLRIKLKLVQYVEFFIDRGVLGMTKEVNHTVLEYRGDPINPNTRSKVRQLFQSRCPRDATHAHRSVQTAADLLRTQGVGRDGEIWR
;
A
#
# COMPACT_ATOMS: atom_id res chain seq x y z
N MET A 1 -7.82 7.09 8.80
CA MET A 1 -8.66 6.45 7.77
C MET A 1 -8.11 6.85 6.42
N GLY A 2 -7.85 5.89 5.52
CA GLY A 2 -7.41 6.18 4.15
C GLY A 2 -8.59 6.07 3.20
N ALA A 3 -8.95 7.16 2.53
CA ALA A 3 -9.95 7.18 1.47
C ALA A 3 -9.27 7.68 0.20
N ASP A 4 -9.43 6.92 -0.89
CA ASP A 4 -8.92 7.29 -2.20
C ASP A 4 -10.05 7.21 -3.23
N GLN A 5 -10.10 8.19 -4.12
CA GLN A 5 -11.05 8.27 -5.21
C GLN A 5 -10.29 8.60 -6.48
N ARG A 6 -10.47 7.76 -7.50
CA ARG A 6 -9.86 7.98 -8.81
C ARG A 6 -10.96 8.05 -9.87
N ALA A 7 -11.08 9.22 -10.48
CA ALA A 7 -11.84 9.38 -11.72
C ALA A 7 -10.95 8.97 -12.90
N THR A 8 -11.50 8.23 -13.86
CA THR A 8 -10.77 7.78 -15.05
C THR A 8 -11.47 8.23 -16.32
N CYS A 9 -11.47 9.54 -16.63
CA CYS A 9 -11.51 10.12 -17.98
C CYS A 9 -11.47 11.67 -17.95
N CYS A 10 -11.11 12.28 -19.09
CA CYS A 10 -11.33 13.69 -19.46
C CYS A 10 -12.83 14.07 -19.60
N LEU A 11 -13.10 15.37 -19.84
CA LEU A 11 -14.41 16.06 -19.80
C LEU A 11 -15.56 15.47 -20.66
N CYS A 12 -15.32 14.42 -21.44
CA CYS A 12 -16.27 13.87 -22.42
C CYS A 12 -16.64 12.38 -22.23
N CYS A 13 -16.09 11.63 -21.25
CA CYS A 13 -16.57 10.26 -20.97
C CYS A 13 -17.43 10.17 -19.71
N ARG A 14 -18.55 9.43 -19.80
CA ARG A 14 -19.30 8.90 -18.65
C ARG A 14 -18.62 7.67 -18.01
N ARG A 15 -17.29 7.66 -17.85
CA ARG A 15 -16.60 6.55 -17.17
C ARG A 15 -16.76 6.74 -15.66
N GLY A 16 -17.37 5.78 -14.99
CA GLY A 16 -17.67 5.92 -13.56
C GLY A 16 -16.42 5.81 -12.68
N VAL A 17 -16.59 6.32 -11.46
CA VAL A 17 -15.51 6.54 -10.49
C VAL A 17 -15.14 5.24 -9.78
N VAL A 18 -13.83 5.02 -9.56
CA VAL A 18 -13.38 4.00 -8.62
C VAL A 18 -13.15 4.64 -7.26
N SER A 19 -13.77 4.09 -6.22
CA SER A 19 -13.51 4.52 -4.84
C SER A 19 -13.05 3.35 -3.96
N VAL A 20 -12.07 3.63 -3.10
CA VAL A 20 -11.55 2.67 -2.12
C VAL A 20 -11.54 3.34 -0.75
N ARG A 21 -12.20 2.70 0.22
CA ARG A 21 -12.14 3.10 1.64
C ARG A 21 -11.48 2.00 2.43
N SER A 22 -10.42 2.32 3.13
CA SER A 22 -9.60 1.32 3.83
C SER A 22 -9.34 1.70 5.29
N ASN A 23 -9.26 0.68 6.12
CA ASN A 23 -9.11 0.81 7.56
C ASN A 23 -8.26 -0.34 8.13
N LEU A 24 -7.29 0.04 8.95
CA LEU A 24 -6.51 -0.87 9.79
C LEU A 24 -7.01 -0.74 11.24
N GLU A 25 -6.99 -1.85 11.99
CA GLU A 25 -7.42 -1.86 13.40
C GLU A 25 -6.60 -0.89 14.27
N ARG A 26 -5.31 -0.76 13.96
CA ARG A 26 -4.34 0.09 14.64
C ARG A 26 -3.41 0.76 13.62
N SER A 27 -2.74 1.82 14.05
CA SER A 27 -1.70 2.52 13.27
C SER A 27 -0.29 2.00 13.54
N ALA A 28 -0.09 1.17 14.57
CA ALA A 28 1.19 0.60 14.94
C ALA A 28 1.04 -0.88 15.32
N TYR A 29 2.04 -1.68 14.96
CA TYR A 29 2.11 -3.12 15.18
C TYR A 29 3.53 -3.51 15.55
N CYS A 30 3.66 -4.50 16.43
CA CYS A 30 4.93 -5.14 16.70
C CYS A 30 5.28 -6.14 15.59
N CYS A 31 6.57 -6.46 15.45
CA CYS A 31 6.98 -7.53 14.55
C CYS A 31 6.42 -8.87 15.02
N GLY A 32 5.98 -9.73 14.10
CA GLY A 32 5.30 -10.99 14.43
C GLY A 32 3.79 -10.83 14.64
N GLU A 33 3.30 -9.60 14.78
CA GLU A 33 1.88 -9.33 15.00
C GLU A 33 1.08 -9.47 13.71
N SER A 34 -0.20 -9.83 13.85
CA SER A 34 -1.15 -9.86 12.75
C SER A 34 -1.74 -8.47 12.49
N ILE A 35 -1.71 -8.04 11.24
CA ILE A 35 -2.26 -6.78 10.74
C ILE A 35 -3.56 -7.09 10.01
N ARG A 36 -4.69 -6.57 10.49
CA ARG A 36 -5.98 -6.75 9.83
C ARG A 36 -6.34 -5.51 9.00
N LEU A 37 -6.53 -5.72 7.69
CA LEU A 37 -7.03 -4.72 6.77
C LEU A 37 -8.50 -4.98 6.41
N LYS A 38 -9.28 -3.91 6.42
CA LYS A 38 -10.64 -3.86 5.86
C LYS A 38 -10.63 -2.84 4.73
N ALA A 39 -11.15 -3.22 3.56
CA ALA A 39 -11.31 -2.31 2.43
C ALA A 39 -12.70 -2.50 1.79
N ASP A 40 -13.40 -1.40 1.57
CA ASP A 40 -14.63 -1.32 0.79
C ASP A 40 -14.27 -0.66 -0.56
N ILE A 41 -14.57 -1.36 -1.65
CA ILE A 41 -14.25 -0.95 -3.02
C ILE A 41 -15.56 -0.77 -3.79
N ASP A 42 -15.69 0.37 -4.46
CA ASP A 42 -16.76 0.66 -5.41
C ASP A 42 -16.14 0.85 -6.78
N ASN A 43 -16.31 -0.13 -7.66
CA ASN A 43 -15.85 -0.06 -9.03
C ASN A 43 -17.02 0.36 -9.91
N GLN A 44 -17.18 1.66 -10.17
CA GLN A 44 -18.15 2.16 -11.16
C GLN A 44 -17.51 2.33 -12.54
N SER A 45 -16.29 1.81 -12.75
CA SER A 45 -15.65 1.84 -14.08
C SER A 45 -16.12 0.66 -14.94
N ASP A 46 -15.76 0.72 -16.22
CA ASP A 46 -16.01 -0.34 -17.20
C ASP A 46 -14.90 -1.41 -17.23
N GLU A 47 -13.93 -1.33 -16.32
CA GLU A 47 -12.77 -2.21 -16.27
C GLU A 47 -12.83 -3.20 -15.10
N VAL A 48 -12.15 -4.33 -15.24
CA VAL A 48 -11.90 -5.27 -14.13
C VAL A 48 -10.69 -4.76 -13.34
N LEU A 49 -10.80 -4.66 -12.01
CA LEU A 49 -9.74 -4.14 -11.16
C LEU A 49 -9.13 -5.25 -10.31
N ARG A 50 -7.89 -5.08 -9.85
CA ARG A 50 -7.33 -5.89 -8.75
C ARG A 50 -6.74 -4.98 -7.70
N ILE A 51 -6.91 -5.34 -6.44
CA ILE A 51 -6.28 -4.63 -5.33
C ILE A 51 -4.84 -5.09 -5.20
N LYS A 52 -3.93 -4.13 -5.05
CA LYS A 52 -2.54 -4.37 -4.69
C LYS A 52 -2.24 -3.71 -3.36
N LEU A 53 -1.71 -4.48 -2.42
CA LEU A 53 -1.32 -4.01 -1.09
C LEU A 53 0.16 -4.26 -0.90
N LYS A 54 0.87 -3.27 -0.36
CA LYS A 54 2.27 -3.39 0.01
C LYS A 54 2.50 -2.86 1.42
N LEU A 55 3.27 -3.61 2.20
CA LEU A 55 3.91 -3.09 3.40
C LEU A 55 5.32 -2.67 3.00
N VAL A 56 5.61 -1.37 3.08
CA VAL A 56 6.91 -0.81 2.69
C VAL A 56 7.63 -0.30 3.93
N GLN A 57 8.87 -0.73 4.11
CA GLN A 57 9.79 -0.18 5.09
C GLN A 57 10.61 0.91 4.43
N TYR A 58 10.50 2.13 4.96
CA TYR A 58 11.34 3.27 4.61
C TYR A 58 12.55 3.27 5.55
N VAL A 59 13.75 3.25 4.99
CA VAL A 59 15.01 3.26 5.76
C VAL A 59 15.85 4.45 5.31
N GLU A 60 16.22 5.30 6.26
CA GLU A 60 17.11 6.43 6.04
C GLU A 60 18.43 6.17 6.77
N PHE A 61 19.55 6.30 6.05
CA PHE A 61 20.90 6.18 6.58
C PHE A 61 21.56 7.55 6.58
N PHE A 62 22.03 7.98 7.74
CA PHE A 62 22.95 9.10 7.85
C PHE A 62 24.38 8.57 7.89
N ILE A 63 25.17 8.91 6.87
CA ILE A 63 26.56 8.50 6.76
C ILE A 63 27.42 9.72 7.09
N ASP A 64 27.95 9.73 8.31
CA ASP A 64 28.89 10.76 8.74
C ASP A 64 30.24 10.56 8.02
N ARG A 65 30.63 11.56 7.22
CA ARG A 65 31.94 11.67 6.57
C ARG A 65 32.58 13.02 6.87
N GLY A 66 32.42 13.52 8.10
CA GLY A 66 32.94 14.83 8.51
C GLY A 66 32.10 15.98 7.94
N VAL A 67 32.73 16.96 7.29
CA VAL A 67 32.06 18.21 6.85
C VAL A 67 31.01 17.98 5.74
N LEU A 68 30.99 16.79 5.12
CA LEU A 68 30.06 16.40 4.05
C LEU A 68 29.33 15.12 4.45
N GLY A 69 28.48 15.20 5.48
CA GLY A 69 27.53 14.14 5.78
C GLY A 69 26.64 13.84 4.58
N MET A 70 26.27 12.58 4.39
CA MET A 70 25.40 12.16 3.29
C MET A 70 24.22 11.35 3.84
N THR A 71 23.02 11.69 3.37
CA THR A 71 21.81 10.90 3.61
C THR A 71 21.57 9.93 2.45
N LYS A 72 21.23 8.68 2.77
CA LYS A 72 20.73 7.70 1.79
C LYS A 72 19.37 7.18 2.21
N GLU A 73 18.44 7.12 1.27
CA GLU A 73 17.11 6.54 1.47
C GLU A 73 16.98 5.22 0.71
N VAL A 74 16.42 4.20 1.36
CA VAL A 74 16.16 2.88 0.78
C VAL A 74 14.77 2.41 1.17
N ASN A 75 14.02 1.87 0.20
CA ASN A 75 12.67 1.35 0.42
C ASN A 75 12.64 -0.16 0.22
N HIS A 76 12.17 -0.91 1.21
CA HIS A 76 12.01 -2.36 1.13
C HIS A 76 10.53 -2.74 1.14
N THR A 77 10.06 -3.49 0.14
CA THR A 77 8.71 -4.09 0.21
C THR A 77 8.78 -5.34 1.08
N VAL A 78 8.23 -5.25 2.30
CA VAL A 78 8.24 -6.31 3.31
C VAL A 78 7.16 -7.37 3.05
N LEU A 79 6.01 -6.92 2.53
CA LEU A 79 4.89 -7.77 2.15
C LEU A 79 4.20 -7.20 0.92
N GLU A 80 3.82 -8.06 -0.03
CA GLU A 80 2.97 -7.71 -1.16
C GLU A 80 1.80 -8.68 -1.23
N TYR A 81 0.60 -8.17 -1.48
CA TYR A 81 -0.60 -8.96 -1.73
C TYR A 81 -1.32 -8.44 -2.97
N ARG A 82 -1.88 -9.39 -3.73
CA ARG A 82 -2.76 -9.13 -4.86
C ARG A 82 -4.09 -9.81 -4.60
N GLY A 83 -5.15 -9.03 -4.65
CA GLY A 83 -6.51 -9.52 -4.47
C GLY A 83 -7.10 -10.08 -5.75
N ASP A 84 -8.26 -10.68 -5.60
CA ASP A 84 -9.06 -11.21 -6.70
C ASP A 84 -9.56 -10.09 -7.63
N PRO A 85 -9.93 -10.43 -8.87
CA PRO A 85 -10.58 -9.52 -9.79
C PRO A 85 -11.88 -8.95 -9.22
N ILE A 86 -12.07 -7.64 -9.37
CA ILE A 86 -13.29 -6.91 -9.04
C ILE A 86 -13.93 -6.47 -10.35
N ASN A 87 -15.08 -7.04 -10.65
CA ASN A 87 -15.76 -6.81 -11.92
C ASN A 87 -16.26 -5.35 -12.06
N PRO A 88 -16.43 -4.85 -13.29
CA PRO A 88 -17.05 -3.57 -13.59
C PRO A 88 -18.39 -3.40 -12.88
N ASN A 89 -18.70 -2.17 -12.48
CA ASN A 89 -19.99 -1.80 -11.89
C ASN A 89 -20.40 -2.63 -10.65
N THR A 90 -19.41 -3.07 -9.85
CA THR A 90 -19.64 -3.85 -8.64
C THR A 90 -19.03 -3.23 -7.38
N ARG A 91 -19.57 -3.62 -6.23
CA ARG A 91 -19.03 -3.31 -4.91
C ARG A 91 -18.47 -4.56 -4.26
N SER A 92 -17.26 -4.44 -3.71
CA SER A 92 -16.55 -5.56 -3.07
C SER A 92 -16.03 -5.16 -1.70
N LYS A 93 -16.03 -6.12 -0.77
CA LYS A 93 -15.44 -5.96 0.57
C LYS A 93 -14.28 -6.91 0.71
N VAL A 94 -13.10 -6.38 1.02
CA VAL A 94 -11.90 -7.15 1.27
C VAL A 94 -11.58 -7.13 2.76
N ARG A 95 -11.38 -8.32 3.32
CA ARG A 95 -10.92 -8.51 4.69
C ARG A 95 -9.70 -9.42 4.66
N GLN A 96 -8.54 -8.84 4.89
CA GLN A 96 -7.27 -9.57 4.83
C GLN A 96 -6.56 -9.49 6.17
N LEU A 97 -6.03 -10.62 6.62
CA LEU A 97 -5.13 -10.72 7.76
C LEU A 97 -3.73 -11.00 7.24
N PHE A 98 -2.77 -10.17 7.62
CA PHE A 98 -1.36 -10.31 7.27
C PHE A 98 -0.57 -10.64 8.52
N GLN A 99 0.34 -11.60 8.46
CA GLN A 99 1.30 -11.82 9.54
C GLN A 99 2.56 -11.02 9.22
N SER A 100 2.87 -10.02 10.04
CA SER A 100 4.17 -9.35 9.95
C SER A 100 5.24 -10.35 10.39
N ARG A 101 6.32 -10.48 9.62
CA ARG A 101 7.49 -11.28 10.02
C ARG A 101 8.55 -10.35 10.57
N CYS A 102 9.27 -10.76 11.61
CA CYS A 102 10.47 -10.06 12.03
C CYS A 102 11.51 -10.11 10.88
N PRO A 103 12.03 -8.97 10.41
CA PRO A 103 13.19 -8.96 9.52
C PRO A 103 14.38 -9.62 10.25
N ARG A 104 15.05 -10.57 9.59
CA ARG A 104 16.17 -11.32 10.18
C ARG A 104 17.46 -10.50 10.34
N ASP A 105 17.59 -9.37 9.63
CA ASP A 105 18.85 -8.60 9.51
C ASP A 105 18.85 -7.24 10.23
N ALA A 106 18.00 -7.04 11.23
CA ALA A 106 17.93 -5.77 11.98
C ALA A 106 19.09 -5.58 13.00
N THR A 107 20.29 -6.10 12.74
CA THR A 107 21.39 -6.15 13.71
C THR A 107 22.23 -4.88 13.83
N HIS A 108 22.05 -3.84 13.01
CA HIS A 108 22.92 -2.65 13.10
C HIS A 108 22.25 -1.27 12.90
N ALA A 109 20.90 -1.19 12.90
CA ALA A 109 20.19 0.09 12.87
C ALA A 109 19.44 0.29 14.20
N HIS A 110 19.98 1.19 15.01
CA HIS A 110 19.47 1.57 16.30
C HIS A 110 18.06 2.19 16.18
N ARG A 111 17.08 1.44 16.68
CA ARG A 111 15.76 1.87 17.18
C ARG A 111 14.67 2.27 16.17
N SER A 112 13.50 1.70 16.49
CA SER A 112 12.15 2.07 16.03
C SER A 112 11.82 1.63 14.62
N VAL A 113 11.50 0.34 14.45
CA VAL A 113 10.52 -0.04 13.42
C VAL A 113 9.17 0.50 13.89
N GLN A 114 8.99 1.83 13.82
CA GLN A 114 7.66 2.38 13.68
C GLN A 114 7.25 1.98 12.28
N THR A 115 6.53 0.86 12.19
CA THR A 115 5.82 0.51 10.97
C THR A 115 4.71 1.56 10.85
N ALA A 116 5.07 2.76 10.40
CA ALA A 116 4.10 3.70 9.91
C ALA A 116 3.41 2.95 8.78
N ALA A 117 2.14 2.63 8.98
CA ALA A 117 1.26 2.22 7.90
C ALA A 117 1.01 3.43 6.98
N ASP A 118 2.08 4.11 6.58
CA ASP A 118 2.03 5.24 5.69
C ASP A 118 2.02 4.70 4.29
N LEU A 119 0.91 5.01 3.65
CA LEU A 119 0.62 4.83 2.25
C LEU A 119 0.31 3.37 1.92
N LEU A 120 -0.95 3.03 2.17
CA LEU A 120 -1.83 2.70 1.04
C LEU A 120 -1.73 3.82 -0.02
N ARG A 121 -0.57 3.96 -0.67
CA ARG A 121 -0.53 4.38 -2.05
C ARG A 121 -1.26 3.23 -2.72
N THR A 122 -2.55 3.42 -2.93
CA THR A 122 -3.29 2.83 -4.04
C THR A 122 -2.51 3.20 -5.30
N GLN A 123 -1.37 2.54 -5.52
CA GLN A 123 -0.70 2.49 -6.80
C GLN A 123 -1.65 1.70 -7.69
N GLY A 124 -2.62 2.44 -8.23
CA GLY A 124 -3.34 2.12 -9.43
C GLY A 124 -4.05 0.78 -9.44
N VAL A 125 -5.37 0.88 -9.52
CA VAL A 125 -6.15 0.02 -10.40
C VAL A 125 -5.41 -0.19 -11.72
N GLY A 126 -4.95 -1.42 -11.96
CA GLY A 126 -4.13 -1.78 -13.12
C GLY A 126 -4.91 -2.58 -14.11
N ARG A 127 -4.92 -2.07 -15.33
CA ARG A 127 -5.31 -2.85 -16.50
C ARG A 127 -4.41 -4.07 -16.60
N ASP A 128 -5.02 -5.21 -16.91
CA ASP A 128 -4.28 -6.41 -17.27
C ASP A 128 -3.21 -6.04 -18.33
N GLY A 129 -1.94 -6.17 -17.95
CA GLY A 129 -0.79 -5.99 -18.85
C GLY A 129 0.11 -4.77 -18.62
N GLU A 130 -0.19 -3.81 -17.73
CA GLU A 130 0.69 -2.64 -17.52
C GLU A 130 1.54 -2.73 -16.24
N ILE A 131 2.85 -2.55 -16.42
CA ILE A 131 3.90 -2.49 -15.39
C ILE A 131 3.84 -1.13 -14.69
N TRP A 132 3.68 -1.13 -13.37
CA TRP A 132 3.69 0.07 -12.54
C TRP A 132 5.13 0.51 -12.20
N ARG A 133 5.53 1.70 -12.67
CA ARG A 133 6.65 2.46 -12.10
C ARG A 133 6.14 3.36 -10.98
#